data_AF-A0A358EMZ8-F1
#
_entry.id   AF-A0A358EMZ8-F1
#
_cell.length_a   1.000
_cell.length_b   1.000
_cell.length_c   1.000
_cell.angle_alpha   90.00
_cell.angle_beta   90.00
_cell.angle_gamma   90.00
#
_symmetry.space_group_name_H-M   'P 1'
#
loop_
_entity.id
_entity.type
_entity.pdbx_description
1 polymer ?
#
loop_
_entity_poly.entity_id
_entity_poly.type
_entity_poly.pdbx_seq_one_letter_code
_entity_poly.pdbx_strand_id
1 'polypeptide(L)'
;CAAVIIGLLIHALLVYIGLLKIFTKISVTHFLKSISQAQLLAFSTSSSGATLPVTMKCAEEKLGASKEVSSFVLPLGATINMD
;
A
#
# COMPACT_ATOMS: atom_id res chain seq x y z
N CYS A 1 1.75 -3.67 -22.87
CA CYS A 1 2.23 -4.26 -21.59
C CYS A 1 3.42 -3.51 -21.01
N ALA A 2 4.54 -3.37 -21.73
CA ALA A 2 5.73 -2.68 -21.21
C ALA A 2 5.47 -1.23 -20.74
N ALA A 3 4.73 -0.43 -21.52
CA ALA A 3 4.40 0.95 -21.13
C ALA A 3 3.62 1.04 -19.80
N VAL A 4 2.67 0.14 -19.57
CA VAL A 4 1.88 0.10 -18.32
C VAL A 4 2.75 -0.32 -17.15
N ILE A 5 3.58 -1.37 -17.31
CA ILE A 5 4.49 -1.83 -16.26
C ILE A 5 5.49 -0.73 -15.87
N ILE A 6 6.09 -0.05 -16.86
CA ILE A 6 7.01 1.06 -16.61
C ILE A 6 6.28 2.23 -15.93
N GLY A 7 5.07 2.56 -16.38
CA GLY A 7 4.24 3.60 -15.77
C GLY A 7 3.93 3.31 -14.30
N LEU A 8 3.49 2.10 -13.98
CA LEU A 8 3.19 1.68 -12.60
C LEU A 8 4.45 1.68 -11.72
N LEU A 9 5.59 1.24 -12.25
CA LEU A 9 6.86 1.30 -11.51
C LEU A 9 7.28 2.75 -11.22
N ILE A 10 7.15 3.64 -12.20
CA ILE A 10 7.43 5.08 -12.01
C ILE A 10 6.46 5.67 -10.98
N HIS A 11 5.17 5.36 -11.08
CA HIS A 11 4.16 5.85 -10.13
C HIS A 11 4.45 5.36 -8.71
N ALA A 12 4.70 4.07 -8.52
CA ALA A 12 5.03 3.50 -7.22
C ALA A 12 6.33 4.08 -6.63
N LEU A 13 7.39 4.22 -7.41
CA LEU A 13 8.70 4.63 -6.91
C LEU A 13 8.88 6.14 -6.79
N LEU A 14 8.26 6.95 -7.64
CA LEU A 14 8.40 8.40 -7.59
C LEU A 14 7.25 9.07 -6.85
N VAL A 15 6.00 8.69 -7.14
CA VAL A 15 4.83 9.31 -6.51
C VAL A 15 4.67 8.76 -5.10
N TYR A 16 4.47 7.45 -4.93
CA TYR A 16 4.19 6.92 -3.59
C TYR A 16 5.36 7.01 -2.61
N ILE A 17 6.57 6.61 -3.02
CA ILE A 17 7.74 6.77 -2.15
C ILE A 17 8.09 8.25 -1.94
N GLY A 18 7.87 9.11 -2.94
CA GLY A 18 8.05 10.56 -2.81
C GLY A 18 7.11 11.16 -1.76
N LEU A 19 5.80 10.87 -1.85
CA LEU A 19 4.80 11.28 -0.88
C LEU A 19 5.13 10.75 0.52
N LEU A 20 5.52 9.47 0.64
CA LEU A 20 5.92 8.89 1.92
C LEU A 20 7.07 9.68 2.57
N LYS A 21 8.12 10.01 1.81
CA LYS A 21 9.28 10.75 2.31
C LYS A 21 8.96 12.20 2.69
N ILE A 22 8.06 12.85 1.97
CA ILE A 22 7.69 14.26 2.20
C ILE A 22 6.77 14.38 3.40
N PHE A 23 5.77 13.50 3.52
CA PHE A 23 4.69 13.63 4.50
C PHE A 23 4.89 12.81 5.78
N THR A 24 5.82 11.85 5.78
CA THR A 24 6.04 10.96 6.93
C THR A 24 7.52 10.87 7.31
N LYS A 25 7.78 10.53 8.57
CA LYS A 25 9.15 10.23 9.06
C LYS A 25 9.52 8.75 8.94
N ILE A 26 8.67 7.94 8.29
CA ILE A 26 8.87 6.50 8.17
C ILE A 26 9.96 6.25 7.12
N SER A 27 10.93 5.39 7.45
CA SER A 27 11.95 5.01 6.48
C SER A 27 11.33 4.14 5.38
N VAL A 28 11.74 4.40 4.14
CA VAL A 28 11.22 3.68 2.96
C VAL A 28 11.43 2.18 3.08
N THR A 29 12.59 1.77 3.57
CA THR A 29 12.91 0.34 3.75
C THR A 29 12.01 -0.32 4.79
N HIS A 30 11.65 0.39 5.86
CA HIS A 30 10.70 -0.11 6.85
C HIS A 30 9.30 -0.23 6.24
N PHE A 31 8.82 0.80 5.54
CA PHE A 31 7.52 0.78 4.87
C PHE A 31 7.39 -0.41 3.90
N LEU A 32 8.34 -0.58 2.99
CA LEU A 32 8.34 -1.66 1.99
C LEU A 32 8.38 -3.05 2.65
N LYS A 33 9.17 -3.22 3.72
CA LYS A 33 9.19 -4.48 4.48
C LYS A 33 7.85 -4.74 5.15
N SER A 34 7.24 -3.72 5.74
CA SER A 34 5.97 -3.83 6.46
C SER A 34 4.82 -4.27 5.55
N ILE A 35 4.73 -3.72 4.33
CA ILE A 35 3.64 -4.04 3.38
C ILE A 35 3.93 -5.24 2.47
N SER A 36 5.14 -5.78 2.47
CA SER A 36 5.59 -6.85 1.55
C SER A 36 4.63 -8.03 1.45
N GLN A 37 4.08 -8.48 2.58
CA GLN A 37 3.12 -9.58 2.62
C GLN A 37 1.82 -9.25 1.88
N ALA A 38 1.28 -8.04 2.08
CA ALA A 38 0.06 -7.59 1.39
C ALA A 38 0.30 -7.46 -0.12
N GLN A 39 1.49 -6.96 -0.52
CA GLN A 39 1.87 -6.81 -1.92
C GLN A 39 2.03 -8.16 -2.64
N LEU A 40 2.67 -9.14 -1.99
CA LEU A 40 2.79 -10.49 -2.54
C LEU A 40 1.42 -11.16 -2.71
N LEU A 41 0.53 -11.00 -1.72
CA LEU A 41 -0.83 -11.51 -1.81
C LEU A 41 -1.61 -10.81 -2.93
N ALA A 42 -1.46 -9.49 -3.10
CA ALA A 42 -2.13 -8.73 -4.14
C ALA A 42 -1.66 -9.15 -5.52
N PHE A 43 -0.36 -9.38 -5.69
CA PHE A 43 0.20 -9.90 -6.93
C PHE A 43 -0.33 -11.31 -7.24
N SER A 44 -0.38 -12.19 -6.23
CA SER A 44 -0.84 -13.57 -6.41
C SER A 44 -2.34 -13.69 -6.67
N THR A 45 -3.16 -12.81 -6.07
CA THR A 45 -4.62 -12.88 -6.14
C THR A 45 -5.22 -11.91 -7.15
N SER A 46 -4.46 -10.91 -7.59
CA SER A 46 -4.92 -9.81 -8.45
C SER A 46 -6.18 -9.10 -7.92
N SER A 47 -6.37 -9.06 -6.59
CA SER A 47 -7.57 -8.51 -5.95
C SER A 47 -7.25 -7.66 -4.74
N SER A 48 -7.66 -6.39 -4.78
CA SER A 48 -7.53 -5.45 -3.66
C SER A 48 -8.47 -5.79 -2.49
N GLY A 49 -9.62 -6.39 -2.76
CA GLY A 49 -10.55 -6.83 -1.72
C GLY A 49 -10.02 -8.04 -0.93
N ALA A 50 -9.36 -8.98 -1.62
CA ALA A 50 -8.76 -10.16 -0.98
C ALA A 50 -7.58 -9.80 -0.08
N THR A 51 -6.91 -8.68 -0.33
CA THR A 51 -5.71 -8.25 0.41
C THR A 51 -6.02 -7.29 1.55
N LEU A 52 -7.24 -6.76 1.60
CA LEU A 52 -7.66 -5.76 2.59
C LEU A 52 -7.40 -6.20 4.04
N PRO A 53 -7.74 -7.43 4.49
CA PRO A 53 -7.47 -7.84 5.87
C PRO A 53 -5.98 -7.85 6.23
N VAL A 54 -5.13 -8.29 5.29
CA VAL A 54 -3.67 -8.30 5.47
C VAL A 54 -3.11 -6.88 5.46
N THR A 55 -3.66 -6.01 4.62
CA THR A 55 -3.26 -4.60 4.53
C THR A 55 -3.60 -3.85 5.82
N MET A 56 -4.79 -4.05 6.38
CA MET A 56 -5.19 -3.47 7.66
C MET A 56 -4.25 -3.91 8.79
N LYS A 57 -3.94 -5.21 8.86
CA LYS A 57 -2.99 -5.74 9.85
C LYS A 57 -1.59 -5.12 9.72
N CYS A 58 -1.09 -4.98 8.48
CA CYS A 58 0.21 -4.35 8.25
C CYS A 58 0.21 -2.86 8.65
N ALA A 59 -0.87 -2.14 8.36
CA ALA A 59 -1.01 -0.74 8.71
C ALA A 59 -1.06 -0.53 10.24
N GLU A 60 -1.85 -1.32 10.95
CA GLU A 60 -2.03 -1.20 12.41
C GLU A 60 -0.79 -1.70 13.17
N GLU A 61 -0.35 -2.93 12.90
CA GLU A 61 0.67 -3.59 13.74
C GLU A 61 2.11 -3.23 13.35
N LYS A 62 2.37 -2.97 12.06
CA LYS A 62 3.74 -2.72 11.56
C LYS A 62 4.02 -1.26 11.24
N LEU A 63 2.99 -0.46 10.96
CA LEU A 63 3.13 0.97 10.63
C LEU A 63 2.55 1.88 11.71
N GLY A 64 1.85 1.34 12.71
CA GLY A 64 1.32 2.10 13.84
C GLY A 64 0.15 3.01 13.49
N ALA A 65 -0.57 2.73 12.40
CA ALA A 65 -1.80 3.46 12.07
C ALA A 65 -2.88 3.18 13.13
N SER A 66 -3.66 4.20 13.48
CA SER A 66 -4.79 4.00 14.40
C SER A 66 -5.87 3.15 13.73
N LYS A 67 -6.48 2.26 14.51
CA LYS A 67 -7.55 1.37 14.06
C LYS A 67 -8.74 2.12 13.46
N GLU A 68 -9.05 3.29 14.02
CA GLU A 68 -10.16 4.13 13.54
C GLU A 68 -9.88 4.64 12.12
N VAL A 69 -8.64 5.05 11.82
CA VAL A 69 -8.27 5.53 10.49
C VAL A 69 -8.12 4.37 9.50
N SER A 70 -7.47 3.28 9.90
CA SER A 70 -7.27 2.11 9.02
C SER A 70 -8.59 1.45 8.61
N SER A 71 -9.55 1.31 9.55
CA SER A 71 -10.84 0.66 9.31
C SER A 71 -11.83 1.47 8.47
N PHE A 72 -11.58 2.77 8.31
CA PHE A 72 -12.38 3.62 7.42
C PHE A 72 -11.69 3.82 6.06
N VAL A 73 -10.41 4.26 6.08
CA VAL A 73 -9.71 4.69 4.86
C VAL A 73 -9.35 3.51 3.96
N LEU A 74 -8.89 2.39 4.52
CA LEU A 74 -8.42 1.26 3.70
C LEU A 74 -9.57 0.54 2.96
N PRO A 75 -10.73 0.26 3.57
CA PRO A 75 -11.87 -0.32 2.84
C PRO A 75 -12.42 0.62 1.77
N LEU A 76 -12.51 1.92 2.07
CA LEU A 76 -12.95 2.94 1.10
C LEU A 76 -11.99 3.00 -0.09
N GLY A 77 -10.68 3.02 0.19
CA GLY A 77 -9.62 3.00 -0.82
C GLY A 77 -9.68 1.76 -1.71
N ALA A 78 -9.91 0.57 -1.15
CA ALA A 78 -9.96 -0.68 -1.92
C ALA A 78 -11.06 -0.72 -3.00
N THR A 79 -12.07 0.15 -2.90
CA THR A 79 -13.17 0.25 -3.88
C THR A 79 -13.07 1.49 -4.78
N ILE A 80 -12.65 2.63 -4.23
CA ILE A 80 -12.67 3.92 -4.93
C ILE A 80 -11.32 4.25 -5.57
N ASN A 81 -10.23 3.77 -4.98
CA ASN A 81 -8.87 4.08 -5.40
C ASN A 81 -8.21 2.85 -6.06
N MET A 82 -8.16 2.84 -7.39
CA MET A 82 -7.68 1.74 -8.24
C MET A 82 -6.62 2.20 -9.25
N ASP A 83 -5.64 2.96 -8.78
CA ASP A 83 -4.43 3.30 -9.55
C ASP A 83 -3.39 2.16 -9.63
#